data_AF-A0A8C6STK7-F1
#
_entry.id   AF-A0A8C6STK7-F1
#
_cell.length_a   1.000
_cell.length_b   1.000
_cell.length_c   1.000
_cell.angle_alpha   90.00
_cell.angle_beta   90.00
_cell.angle_gamma   90.00
#
_symmetry.space_group_name_H-M   'P 1'
#
loop_
_entity.id
_entity.type
_entity.pdbx_description
1 polymer ?
#
loop_
_entity_poly.entity_id
_entity_poly.type
_entity_poly.pdbx_seq_one_letter_code
_entity_poly.pdbx_strand_id
1 'polypeptide(L)' 'EGGSLSFGDTQVTVDVSQYQDMTNMELISLLLQQEMDMQKQQAVRDLEDYIDNLLLRIMEQTPTLLQVRTRHK' A
#
# COMPACT_ATOMS: atom_id res chain seq x y z
N GLU A 1 -26.58 9.35 -11.74
CA GLU A 1 -26.76 8.36 -10.67
C GLU A 1 -25.45 7.60 -10.50
N GLY A 2 -24.60 8.00 -9.54
CA GLY A 2 -23.34 7.31 -9.24
C GLY A 2 -23.58 6.20 -8.23
N GLY A 3 -23.31 4.94 -8.61
CA GLY A 3 -23.48 3.78 -7.74
C GLY A 3 -22.40 3.75 -6.66
N SER A 4 -22.80 3.81 -5.39
CA SER A 4 -21.89 3.68 -4.26
C SER A 4 -21.68 2.19 -3.94
N LEU A 5 -20.49 1.65 -4.18
CA LEU A 5 -20.12 0.30 -3.76
C LEU A 5 -19.45 0.39 -2.38
N SER A 6 -20.19 -0.02 -1.35
CA SER A 6 -19.73 -0.03 0.04
C SER A 6 -18.97 -1.33 0.34
N PHE A 7 -17.65 -1.24 0.51
CA PHE A 7 -16.86 -2.23 1.23
C PHE A 7 -16.26 -1.56 2.47
N GLY A 8 -16.37 -2.23 3.63
CA GLY A 8 -16.09 -1.78 5.01
C GLY A 8 -15.23 -0.52 5.21
N ASP A 9 -15.78 0.41 6.01
CA ASP A 9 -15.20 1.65 6.59
C ASP A 9 -14.42 2.63 5.69
N THR A 10 -14.11 2.28 4.45
CA THR A 10 -13.50 3.17 3.47
C THR A 10 -14.51 3.42 2.35
N GLN A 11 -15.21 4.54 2.41
CA GLN A 11 -16.14 4.96 1.36
C GLN A 11 -15.33 5.40 0.13
N VAL A 12 -14.98 4.44 -0.73
CA VAL A 12 -14.39 4.75 -2.04
C VAL A 12 -15.53 5.13 -2.97
N THR A 13 -15.81 6.42 -3.09
CA THR A 13 -16.73 6.93 -4.12
C THR A 13 -16.04 6.84 -5.47
N VAL A 14 -16.26 5.73 -6.18
CA VAL A 14 -15.78 5.58 -7.56
C VAL A 14 -16.76 6.32 -8.45
N ASP A 15 -16.38 7.51 -8.95
CA ASP A 15 -17.21 8.27 -9.87
C ASP A 15 -17.26 7.55 -11.23
N VAL A 16 -18.31 6.77 -11.44
CA VAL A 16 -18.44 5.90 -12.61
C VAL A 16 -18.54 6.71 -13.91
N SER A 17 -18.92 7.99 -13.83
CA SER A 17 -19.01 8.90 -14.98
C SER A 17 -17.67 9.11 -15.66
N GLN A 18 -16.55 9.12 -14.92
CA GLN A 18 -15.22 9.31 -15.50
C GLN A 18 -14.76 8.13 -16.37
N TYR A 19 -15.39 6.95 -16.22
CA TYR A 19 -15.07 5.74 -16.99
C TYR A 19 -16.00 5.55 -18.19
N GLN A 20 -17.11 6.30 -18.28
CA GLN A 20 -18.09 6.17 -19.37
C GLN A 20 -17.60 6.77 -20.68
N ASP A 21 -16.79 7.83 -20.61
CA ASP A 21 -16.26 8.53 -21.80
C ASP A 21 -14.91 7.94 -22.27
N MET A 22 -14.35 6.99 -21.51
CA MET A 22 -13.05 6.38 -21.82
C MET A 22 -13.20 5.25 -22.84
N THR A 23 -12.22 5.14 -23.73
CA THR A 23 -12.12 4.03 -24.65
C THR A 23 -11.80 2.72 -23.92
N ASN A 24 -12.17 1.58 -24.49
CA ASN A 24 -11.82 0.26 -23.93
C ASN A 24 -10.32 0.13 -23.63
N MET A 25 -9.46 0.73 -24.46
CA MET A 25 -8.01 0.72 -24.25
C MET A 25 -7.58 1.50 -23.01
N GLU A 26 -8.19 2.66 -22.76
CA GLU A 26 -7.86 3.47 -21.59
C GLU A 26 -8.33 2.79 -20.29
N LEU A 27 -9.49 2.13 -20.31
CA LEU A 27 -9.96 1.32 -19.18
C LEU A 27 -9.01 0.15 -18.87
N ILE A 28 -8.52 -0.55 -19.90
CA ILE A 28 -7.53 -1.63 -19.73
C ILE A 28 -6.22 -1.09 -19.16
N SER A 29 -5.76 0.07 -19.63
CA SER A 29 -4.53 0.69 -19.13
C SER A 29 -4.62 1.10 -17.66
N LEU A 30 -5.79 1.62 -17.23
CA LEU A 30 -6.05 1.96 -15.83
C LEU A 30 -6.07 0.74 -14.93
N LEU A 31 -6.72 -0.35 -15.36
CA LEU A 31 -6.73 -1.61 -14.61
C LEU A 31 -5.32 -2.17 -14.43
N LEU A 32 -4.53 -2.19 -15.50
CA LEU A 32 -3.13 -2.64 -15.45
C LEU A 32 -2.28 -1.77 -14.52
N GLN A 33 -2.46 -0.44 -14.57
CA GLN A 33 -1.75 0.48 -13.70
C GLN A 33 -2.09 0.24 -12.23
N GLN A 34 -3.38 0.08 -11.92
CA GLN A 34 -3.84 -0.20 -10.56
C GLN A 34 -3.32 -1.54 -10.05
N GLU A 35 -3.29 -2.58 -10.88
CA GLU A 35 -2.73 -3.88 -10.52
C GLU A 35 -1.23 -3.77 -10.17
N MET A 36 -0.45 -3.07 -11.00
CA MET A 36 0.97 -2.82 -10.72
C MET A 36 1.19 -2.05 -9.42
N ASP A 37 0.37 -1.04 -9.15
CA ASP A 37 0.50 -0.23 -7.94
C ASP A 37 0.07 -1.01 -6.69
N MET A 38 -0.94 -1.87 -6.79
CA MET A 38 -1.29 -2.82 -5.73
C MET A 38 -0.17 -3.83 -5.45
N GLN A 39 0.49 -4.36 -6.50
CA GLN A 39 1.64 -5.24 -6.32
C GLN A 39 2.80 -4.55 -5.62
N LYS A 40 3.08 -3.27 -5.94
CA LYS A 40 4.10 -2.48 -5.22
C LYS A 40 3.74 -2.28 -3.76
N GLN A 41 2.47 -1.98 -3.47
CA GLN A 41 2.00 -1.82 -2.09
C GLN A 41 2.14 -3.12 -1.30
N GLN A 42 1.87 -4.27 -1.93
CA GLN A 42 2.07 -5.57 -1.29
C GLN A 42 3.55 -5.82 -0.97
N ALA A 43 4.45 -5.53 -1.90
CA ALA A 43 5.88 -5.67 -1.67
C ALA A 43 6.39 -4.77 -0.52
N VAL A 44 5.82 -3.56 -0.37
CA VAL A 44 6.12 -2.68 0.78
C VAL A 44 5.64 -3.30 2.08
N ARG A 45 4.40 -3.81 2.13
CA ARG A 45 3.86 -4.49 3.33
C ARG A 45 4.69 -5.71 3.73
N ASP A 46 5.09 -6.53 2.77
CA ASP A 46 5.93 -7.71 3.04
C ASP A 46 7.30 -7.32 3.63
N LEU A 47 7.87 -6.19 3.17
CA LEU A 47 9.10 -5.64 3.73
C LEU A 47 8.89 -5.06 5.12
N GLU A 48 7.78 -4.37 5.37
CA GLU A 48 7.40 -3.86 6.68
C GLU A 48 7.23 -5.01 7.69
N ASP A 49 6.51 -6.06 7.31
CA ASP A 49 6.34 -7.27 8.12
C ASP A 49 7.69 -7.94 8.41
N TYR A 50 8.59 -8.00 7.43
CA TYR A 50 9.93 -8.53 7.64
C TYR A 50 10.74 -7.68 8.63
N ILE A 51 10.67 -6.35 8.50
CA ILE A 51 11.31 -5.41 9.44
C ILE A 51 10.74 -5.63 10.84
N ASP A 52 9.43 -5.69 11.01
CA ASP A 52 8.79 -5.85 12.32
C ASP A 52 9.18 -7.16 13.01
N ASN A 53 9.19 -8.27 12.27
CA ASN A 53 9.65 -9.56 12.78
C ASN A 53 11.13 -9.53 13.17
N LEU A 54 11.97 -8.87 12.36
CA LEU A 54 13.39 -8.71 12.65
C LEU A 54 13.62 -7.83 13.88
N LEU A 55 12.88 -6.73 14.00
CA LEU A 55 12.93 -5.84 15.16
C LEU A 55 12.53 -6.55 16.44
N LEU A 56 11.47 -7.36 16.42
CA LEU A 56 11.04 -8.16 17.57
C LEU A 56 12.16 -9.09 18.03
N ARG A 57 12.80 -9.80 17.10
CA ARG A 57 13.93 -10.69 17.41
C ARG A 57 15.14 -9.93 17.98
N ILE A 58 15.45 -8.75 17.43
CA ILE A 58 16.57 -7.93 17.91
C ILE A 58 16.29 -7.41 19.32
N MET A 59 15.06 -6.95 19.59
CA MET A 59 14.66 -6.48 20.92
C MET A 59 14.78 -7.57 21.99
N GLU A 60 14.50 -8.82 21.63
CA GLU A 60 14.62 -9.97 22.55
C GLU A 60 16.07 -10.42 22.77
N GLN A 61 16.90 -10.46 21.73
CA GLN A 61 18.23 -11.09 21.79
C GLN A 61 19.37 -10.09 22.03
N THR A 62 19.35 -8.95 21.33
CA THR A 62 20.46 -8.00 21.30
C THR A 62 19.95 -6.57 21.09
N PRO A 63 19.28 -5.98 22.10
CA PRO A 63 18.66 -4.66 21.96
C PRO A 63 19.66 -3.52 21.69
N THR A 64 20.96 -3.75 21.94
CA THR A 64 22.04 -2.81 21.63
C THR A 64 22.21 -2.55 20.13
N LEU A 65 21.69 -3.42 19.25
CA LEU A 65 21.73 -3.22 17.81
C LEU A 65 20.80 -2.08 17.35
N LEU A 66 19.73 -1.81 18.10
CA LEU A 66 18.81 -0.68 17.87
C LEU A 66 19.30 0.63 18.50
N GLN A 67 20.51 0.62 19.10
CA GLN A 67 21.07 1.78 19.75
C GLN A 67 21.44 2.82 18.69
N VAL A 68 20.57 3.81 18.51
CA VAL A 68 20.85 4.99 17.69
C VAL A 68 22.02 5.72 18.33
N ARG A 69 23.22 5.57 17.75
CA ARG A 69 24.31 6.49 18.06
C ARG A 69 23.86 7.86 17.57
N THR A 70 23.32 8.66 18.48
CA THR A 70 23.11 10.08 18.23
C THR A 70 24.48 10.62 17.85
N ARG A 71 24.71 10.83 16.56
CA ARG A 71 25.80 11.66 16.09
C ARG A 71 25.48 13.04 16.64
N HIS A 72 26.02 13.33 17.84
CA HIS A 72 26.00 14.66 18.43
C HIS A 72 26.49 15.63 17.35
N LYS A 73 25.62 16.55 16.98
CA LYS A 73 25.93 17.65 16.06
C LYS A 73 26.44 18.82 16.89
#